data_AF-A0A520JXH8-F1
#
_entry.id   AF-A0A520JXH8-F1
#
_cell.length_a   1.000
_cell.length_b   1.000
_cell.length_c   1.000
_cell.angle_alpha   90.00
_cell.angle_beta   90.00
_cell.angle_gamma   90.00
#
_symmetry.space_group_name_H-M   'P 1'
#
loop_
_entity.id
_entity.type
_entity.pdbx_description
1 polymer ?
#
loop_
_entity_poly.entity_id
_entity_poly.type
_entity_poly.pdbx_seq_one_letter_code
_entity_poly.pdbx_strand_id
1 'polypeptide(L)'
;MQNAQTTLKRWINRGYGSEKVEKLINKIENGFKYWFTFITHPGIEPTNNRAERALREHVVQRKIVGTLRNGKGTSIHERIMTVLATWAQHSLNSLQMMMTMLSC
;
A
#
# COMPACT_ATOMS: atom_id res chain seq x y z
N MET A 1 20.61 -10.92 9.69
CA MET A 1 19.62 -10.59 8.64
C MET A 1 19.80 -11.41 7.37
N GLN A 2 21.03 -11.54 6.85
CA GLN A 2 21.36 -12.34 5.66
C GLN A 2 20.83 -13.79 5.75
N ASN A 3 20.94 -14.44 6.92
CA ASN A 3 20.43 -15.81 7.10
C ASN A 3 18.92 -15.94 6.82
N ALA A 4 18.09 -14.98 7.24
CA ALA A 4 16.64 -15.07 7.02
C ALA A 4 16.27 -14.89 5.54
N GLN A 5 16.91 -13.92 4.86
CA GLN A 5 16.71 -13.69 3.43
C GLN A 5 17.20 -14.87 2.59
N THR A 6 18.37 -15.41 2.91
CA THR A 6 18.94 -16.58 2.22
C THR A 6 18.08 -17.82 2.42
N THR A 7 17.60 -18.07 3.64
CA THR A 7 16.67 -19.18 3.92
C THR A 7 15.38 -19.04 3.14
N LEU A 8 14.77 -17.83 3.12
CA LEU A 8 13.53 -17.61 2.38
C LEU A 8 13.73 -17.77 0.87
N LYS A 9 14.83 -17.26 0.30
CA LYS A 9 15.21 -17.51 -1.10
C LYS A 9 15.36 -18.99 -1.42
N ARG A 10 15.96 -19.76 -0.50
CA ARG A 10 16.09 -21.22 -0.67
C ARG A 10 14.74 -21.90 -0.76
N TRP A 11 13.73 -21.43 -0.02
CA TRP A 11 12.38 -21.98 -0.09
C TRP A 11 11.65 -21.55 -1.35
N ILE A 12 11.78 -20.29 -1.76
CA ILE A 12 11.19 -19.80 -3.01
C ILE A 12 11.69 -20.61 -4.22
N ASN A 13 12.98 -20.92 -4.27
CA ASN A 13 13.59 -21.63 -5.40
C ASN A 13 13.33 -23.16 -5.41
N ARG A 14 12.52 -23.69 -4.50
CA ARG A 14 12.14 -25.11 -4.51
C ARG A 14 10.94 -25.34 -5.43
N GLY A 15 10.93 -26.47 -6.13
CA GLY A 15 9.73 -26.95 -6.81
C GLY A 15 8.70 -27.46 -5.82
N TYR A 16 7.44 -27.06 -5.97
CA TYR A 16 6.32 -27.50 -5.15
C TYR A 16 5.22 -28.07 -6.04
N GLY A 17 4.78 -29.30 -5.80
CA GLY A 17 3.75 -29.94 -6.63
C GLY A 17 2.30 -29.51 -6.35
N SER A 18 2.08 -28.52 -5.48
CA SER A 18 0.74 -28.05 -5.10
C SER A 18 0.52 -26.64 -5.62
N GLU A 19 -0.51 -26.45 -6.45
CA GLU A 19 -0.90 -25.15 -7.00
C GLU A 19 -1.09 -24.08 -5.91
N LYS A 20 -1.64 -24.46 -4.75
CA LYS A 20 -1.81 -23.55 -3.60
C LYS A 20 -0.47 -23.05 -3.07
N VAL A 21 0.52 -23.95 -2.99
CA VAL A 21 1.86 -23.62 -2.51
C VAL A 21 2.60 -22.79 -3.55
N GLU A 22 2.49 -23.12 -4.84
CA GLU A 22 3.06 -22.31 -5.92
C GLU A 22 2.52 -20.87 -5.91
N LYS A 23 1.20 -20.69 -5.76
CA LYS A 23 0.59 -19.36 -5.62
C LYS A 23 1.13 -18.59 -4.43
N LEU A 24 1.33 -19.26 -3.30
CA LEU A 24 1.92 -18.65 -2.10
C LEU A 24 3.38 -18.23 -2.35
N ILE A 25 4.19 -19.12 -2.93
CA ILE A 25 5.60 -18.85 -3.25
C ILE A 25 5.72 -17.67 -4.21
N ASN A 26 4.92 -17.64 -5.28
CA ASN A 26 4.89 -16.51 -6.22
C ASN A 26 4.55 -15.20 -5.52
N LYS A 27 3.60 -15.22 -4.57
CA LYS A 27 3.25 -14.03 -3.77
C LYS A 27 4.42 -13.58 -2.89
N ILE A 28 5.13 -14.51 -2.27
CA ILE A 28 6.30 -14.22 -1.45
C ILE A 28 7.45 -13.67 -2.31
N GLU A 29 7.69 -14.25 -3.48
CA GLU A 29 8.73 -13.81 -4.41
C GLU A 29 8.48 -12.38 -4.90
N ASN A 30 7.26 -12.10 -5.36
CA ASN A 30 6.85 -10.75 -5.79
C ASN A 30 7.05 -9.69 -4.71
N GLY A 31 6.87 -10.06 -3.44
CA GLY A 31 7.05 -9.17 -2.29
C GLY A 31 8.45 -9.18 -1.68
N PHE A 32 9.39 -9.97 -2.20
CA PHE A 32 10.64 -10.31 -1.49
C PHE A 32 11.44 -9.10 -1.01
N LYS A 33 11.52 -8.07 -1.84
CA LYS A 33 12.21 -6.80 -1.53
C LYS A 33 11.63 -6.10 -0.30
N TYR A 34 10.35 -6.29 -0.01
CA TYR A 34 9.60 -5.50 0.97
C TYR A 34 9.35 -6.25 2.30
N TRP A 35 9.39 -7.59 2.32
CA TRP A 35 9.07 -8.37 3.53
C TRP A 35 9.94 -8.05 4.73
N PHE A 36 11.18 -7.63 4.51
CA PHE A 36 12.14 -7.35 5.58
C PHE A 36 12.24 -5.86 5.94
N THR A 37 11.40 -4.99 5.36
CA THR A 37 11.49 -3.54 5.55
C THR A 37 11.32 -3.14 7.00
N PHE A 38 10.43 -3.81 7.74
CA PHE A 38 10.20 -3.55 9.18
C PHE A 38 11.41 -3.89 10.07
N ILE A 39 12.33 -4.73 9.59
CA ILE A 39 13.57 -5.07 10.30
C ILE A 39 14.66 -4.04 9.98
N THR A 40 14.71 -3.52 8.75
CA THR A 40 15.72 -2.52 8.35
C THR A 40 15.35 -1.09 8.73
N HIS A 41 14.07 -0.77 8.87
CA HIS A 41 13.59 0.59 9.11
C HIS A 41 12.81 0.64 10.43
N PRO A 42 13.44 1.14 11.51
CA PRO A 42 12.76 1.35 12.79
C PRO A 42 11.52 2.23 12.62
N GLY A 43 10.41 1.88 13.28
CA GLY A 43 9.14 2.61 13.20
C GLY A 43 8.17 2.13 12.12
N ILE A 44 8.57 1.18 11.28
CA ILE A 44 7.64 0.48 10.38
C ILE A 44 7.04 -0.73 11.09
N GLU A 45 5.72 -0.79 11.14
CA GLU A 45 5.01 -1.95 11.70
C GLU A 45 5.30 -3.23 10.87
N PRO A 46 5.39 -4.41 11.50
CA PRO A 46 5.55 -5.69 10.80
C PRO A 46 4.29 -6.10 10.03
N THR A 47 3.23 -5.29 10.07
CA THR A 47 1.92 -5.57 9.47
C THR A 47 1.59 -4.56 8.38
N ASN A 48 0.77 -4.97 7.41
CA ASN A 48 0.29 -4.10 6.34
C ASN A 48 -0.86 -3.18 6.79
N ASN A 49 -1.19 -3.15 8.09
CA ASN A 49 -2.37 -2.47 8.61
C ASN A 49 -2.41 -0.98 8.28
N ARG A 50 -1.26 -0.30 8.32
CA ARG A 50 -1.14 1.12 7.97
C ARG A 50 -1.52 1.37 6.51
N ALA A 51 -0.97 0.59 5.58
CA ALA A 51 -1.27 0.74 4.16
C ALA A 51 -2.72 0.37 3.84
N GLU A 52 -3.23 -0.72 4.42
CA GLU A 52 -4.63 -1.10 4.26
C GLU A 52 -5.60 -0.03 4.78
N ARG A 53 -5.32 0.56 5.95
CA ARG A 53 -6.12 1.68 6.48
C ARG A 53 -6.15 2.86 5.51
N ALA A 54 -4.98 3.26 5.00
CA ALA A 54 -4.90 4.35 4.04
C ALA A 54 -5.72 4.07 2.76
N LEU A 55 -5.80 2.81 2.31
CA LEU A 55 -6.55 2.45 1.11
C LEU A 55 -8.06 2.29 1.34
N ARG A 56 -8.53 2.04 2.57
CA ARG A 56 -9.95 1.74 2.86
C ARG A 56 -10.87 2.87 2.43
N GLU A 57 -10.52 4.11 2.75
CA GLU A 57 -11.33 5.28 2.37
C GLU A 57 -11.46 5.37 0.85
N HIS A 58 -10.36 5.20 0.11
CA HIS A 58 -10.38 5.20 -1.36
C HIS A 58 -11.22 4.07 -1.95
N VAL A 59 -11.18 2.87 -1.35
CA VAL A 59 -12.02 1.74 -1.78
C VAL A 59 -13.50 2.04 -1.55
N VAL A 60 -13.87 2.61 -0.41
CA VAL A 60 -15.25 2.99 -0.10
C VAL A 60 -15.73 4.07 -1.07
N GLN A 61 -14.94 5.12 -1.28
CA GLN A 61 -15.29 6.22 -2.19
C GLN A 61 -15.48 5.73 -3.63
N ARG A 62 -14.60 4.85 -4.14
CA ARG A 62 -14.78 4.26 -5.48
C ARG A 62 -16.03 3.41 -5.61
N LYS A 63 -16.44 2.71 -4.54
CA LYS A 63 -17.71 1.96 -4.52
C LYS A 63 -18.91 2.89 -4.56
N ILE A 64 -18.90 3.97 -3.80
CA ILE A 64 -20.00 4.96 -3.75
C ILE A 64 -20.16 5.66 -5.11
N VAL A 65 -19.06 6.08 -5.73
CA VAL A 65 -19.09 6.87 -6.99
C VAL A 65 -19.29 5.97 -8.23
N GLY A 66 -19.31 4.64 -8.06
CA GLY A 66 -19.57 3.71 -9.17
C GLY A 66 -18.42 3.62 -10.17
N THR A 67 -17.19 3.51 -9.64
CA THR A 67 -15.89 3.40 -10.34
C THR A 67 -15.39 4.63 -11.10
N LEU A 68 -14.08 4.64 -11.39
CA LEU A 68 -13.40 5.63 -12.21
C LEU A 68 -13.48 5.18 -13.68
N ARG A 69 -14.16 5.98 -14.51
CA ARG A 69 -14.54 5.57 -15.89
C ARG A 69 -13.56 6.02 -16.97
N ASN A 70 -12.57 6.85 -16.64
CA ASN A 70 -11.54 7.32 -17.57
C ASN A 70 -10.27 7.75 -16.82
N GLY A 71 -9.15 7.85 -17.56
CA GLY A 71 -7.84 8.20 -16.98
C GLY A 71 -7.79 9.59 -16.33
N LYS A 72 -8.54 10.57 -16.85
CA LYS A 72 -8.64 11.92 -16.25
C LYS A 72 -9.26 11.85 -14.85
N GLY A 73 -10.38 11.13 -14.71
CA GLY A 73 -11.05 10.91 -13.43
C GLY A 73 -10.16 10.15 -12.44
N THR A 74 -9.43 9.15 -12.92
CA THR A 74 -8.44 8.43 -12.10
C THR A 74 -7.36 9.36 -11.57
N SER A 75 -6.74 10.15 -12.44
CA SER A 75 -5.68 11.08 -12.04
C SER A 75 -6.16 12.13 -11.02
N ILE A 76 -7.36 12.68 -11.22
CA ILE A 76 -7.96 13.63 -10.28
C ILE A 76 -8.20 12.97 -8.92
N HIS A 77 -8.82 11.77 -8.92
CA HIS A 77 -9.10 11.04 -7.70
C HIS A 77 -7.81 10.72 -6.94
N GLU A 78 -6.79 10.18 -7.61
CA GLU A 78 -5.48 9.87 -7.03
C GLU A 78 -4.83 11.10 -6.37
N ARG A 79 -4.86 12.26 -7.05
CA ARG A 79 -4.28 13.50 -6.53
C ARG A 79 -5.01 14.00 -5.28
N ILE A 80 -6.34 14.12 -5.34
CA ILE A 80 -7.15 14.58 -4.20
C ILE A 80 -6.93 13.66 -3.01
N MET A 81 -6.98 12.36 -3.25
CA MET A 81 -6.82 11.34 -2.22
C MET A 81 -5.42 11.35 -1.59
N THR A 82 -4.38 11.55 -2.39
CA THR A 82 -3.00 11.69 -1.91
C THR A 82 -2.87 12.90 -0.99
N VAL A 83 -3.37 14.07 -1.42
CA VAL A 83 -3.30 15.31 -0.65
C VAL A 83 -4.02 15.17 0.69
N LEU A 84 -5.26 14.65 0.68
CA LEU A 84 -6.04 14.43 1.89
C LEU A 84 -5.36 13.44 2.85
N ALA A 85 -4.83 12.32 2.32
CA ALA A 85 -4.11 11.34 3.12
C ALA A 85 -2.84 11.91 3.74
N THR A 86 -2.09 12.75 3.01
CA THR A 86 -0.92 13.44 3.53
C THR A 86 -1.30 14.39 4.66
N TRP A 87 -2.32 15.23 4.49
CA TRP A 87 -2.76 16.14 5.56
C TRP A 87 -3.22 15.39 6.81
N ALA A 88 -3.99 14.32 6.65
CA ALA A 88 -4.39 13.47 7.77
C ALA A 88 -3.20 12.83 8.49
N GLN A 89 -2.17 12.37 7.76
CA GLN A 89 -0.94 11.81 8.36
C GLN A 89 -0.15 12.86 9.16
N HIS A 90 -0.21 14.12 8.77
CA HIS A 90 0.39 15.24 9.50
C HIS A 90 -0.51 15.81 10.60
N SER A 91 -1.65 15.18 10.89
CA SER A 91 -2.65 15.67 11.87
C SER A 91 -3.19 17.07 11.55
N LEU A 92 -3.24 17.43 10.26
CA LEU A 92 -3.78 18.70 9.79
C LEU A 92 -5.28 18.59 9.52
N ASN A 93 -5.99 19.71 9.69
CA ASN A 93 -7.40 19.78 9.32
C ASN A 93 -7.54 19.90 7.80
N SER A 94 -8.01 18.83 7.15
CA SER A 94 -8.11 18.77 5.68
C SER A 94 -9.02 19.83 5.08
N LEU A 95 -10.09 20.25 5.76
CA LEU A 95 -10.99 21.29 5.27
C LEU A 95 -10.32 22.65 5.28
N GLN A 96 -9.67 23.00 6.40
CA GLN A 96 -8.91 24.25 6.51
C GLN A 96 -7.81 24.31 5.46
N MET A 97 -7.04 23.22 5.31
CA MET A 97 -5.98 23.14 4.31
C MET A 97 -6.50 23.30 2.88
N MET A 98 -7.63 22.68 2.56
CA MET A 98 -8.27 22.82 1.25
C MET A 98 -8.69 24.27 0.99
N MET A 99 -9.34 24.91 1.96
CA MET A 99 -9.74 26.32 1.87
C MET A 99 -8.52 27.23 1.65
N THR A 100 -7.44 27.04 2.42
CA THR A 100 -6.20 27.82 2.26
C THR A 100 -5.60 27.66 0.86
N MET A 101 -5.55 26.44 0.32
CA MET A 101 -4.96 26.17 -1.00
C MET A 101 -5.78 26.73 -2.16
N LEU A 102 -7.11 26.86 -2.00
CA LEU A 102 -8.02 27.38 -3.03
C LEU A 102 -8.27 28.89 -2.92
N SER A 103 -7.83 29.53 -1.84
CA SER A 103 -8.00 30.97 -1.61
C SER A 103 -6.83 31.81 -2.14
N CYS A 104 -5.86 31.17 -2.79
CA CYS A 104 -4.76 31.79 -3.53
C CYS A 104 -5.14 31.99 -4.99
#